data_AF-A0A7W9DLR2-F1
#
_entry.id   AF-A0A7W9DLR2-F1
#
_cell.length_a   1.000
_cell.length_b   1.000
_cell.length_c   1.000
_cell.angle_alpha   90.00
_cell.angle_beta   90.00
_cell.angle_gamma   90.00
#
_symmetry.space_group_name_H-M   'P 1'
#
loop_
_entity.id
_entity.type
_entity.pdbx_description
1 polymer ?
#
loop_
_entity_poly.entity_id
_entity_poly.type
_entity_poly.pdbx_seq_one_letter_code
_entity_poly.pdbx_strand_id
1 'polypeptide(L)'
;MDIVKIPKQLRDILDTLRSGQIESGLAQLAEIKEFEPQKAIVLAEFNYFSSNYELAMVNDEKALLFDEQWYAGNILSEHFFAYTSAAIISNHQKRAENFYKTYLAEKKQSDLEDYRFNTYKHQVSQHLAKLKGKKNLTIDPAPLKVIKNGKEMTGFIAQLKKYKPKLTHDSVKGAEYLLGFMFEEGNTDESLAYYEKYAEELTNGDNHLHAARLFLLTGELEKAKTAIRNYVKIWYPVEYIQITPMRLWEFEDLYPILTKEFKEEILRIPKARS
;
A
#
# COMPACT_ATOMS: atom_id res chain seq x y z
N MET A 1 -5.75 2.70 25.53
CA MET A 1 -4.55 1.83 25.49
C MET A 1 -3.41 2.66 24.93
N ASP A 2 -2.20 2.45 25.43
CA ASP A 2 -1.02 3.20 25.01
C ASP A 2 -0.33 2.52 23.82
N ILE A 3 0.43 3.32 23.06
CA ILE A 3 1.27 2.83 21.97
C ILE A 3 2.29 1.84 22.52
N VAL A 4 2.36 0.66 21.92
CA VAL A 4 3.22 -0.43 22.39
C VAL A 4 4.63 -0.26 21.81
N LYS A 5 5.62 -0.12 22.70
CA LYS A 5 7.02 -0.03 22.30
C LYS A 5 7.58 -1.39 21.90
N ILE A 6 7.89 -1.56 20.61
CA ILE A 6 8.47 -2.80 20.09
C ILE A 6 9.90 -3.01 20.63
N PRO A 7 10.22 -4.15 21.26
CA PRO A 7 11.55 -4.43 21.77
C PRO A 7 12.54 -4.64 20.64
N LYS A 8 13.84 -4.42 20.90
CA LYS A 8 14.90 -4.57 19.89
C LYS A 8 14.86 -5.94 19.21
N GLN A 9 14.71 -7.02 19.97
CA GLN A 9 14.65 -8.37 19.43
C GLN A 9 13.55 -8.52 18.37
N LEU A 10 12.33 -8.01 18.64
CA LEU A 10 11.26 -8.08 17.66
C LEU A 10 11.55 -7.19 16.45
N ARG A 11 12.13 -5.99 16.62
CA ARG A 11 12.54 -5.14 15.49
C ARG A 11 13.54 -5.83 14.56
N ASP A 12 14.55 -6.48 15.12
CA ASP A 12 15.58 -7.20 14.36
C ASP A 12 14.96 -8.35 13.53
N ILE A 13 13.94 -9.04 14.08
CA ILE A 13 13.17 -10.07 13.37
C ILE A 13 12.37 -9.45 12.21
N LEU A 14 11.71 -8.32 12.45
CA LEU A 14 10.92 -7.62 11.42
C LEU A 14 11.81 -7.05 10.30
N ASP A 15 13.03 -6.62 10.62
CA ASP A 15 14.05 -6.24 9.63
C ASP A 15 14.53 -7.44 8.80
N THR A 16 14.65 -8.61 9.44
CA THR A 16 14.97 -9.86 8.72
C THR A 16 13.88 -10.18 7.69
N LEU A 17 12.60 -10.10 8.07
CA LEU A 17 11.47 -10.25 7.16
C LEU A 17 11.49 -9.21 6.02
N ARG A 18 11.71 -7.93 6.33
CA ARG A 18 11.83 -6.86 5.32
C ARG A 18 13.01 -7.04 4.36
N SER A 19 14.06 -7.73 4.77
CA SER A 19 15.18 -8.06 3.89
C SER A 19 14.86 -9.16 2.86
N GLY A 20 13.67 -9.75 2.92
CA GLY A 20 13.24 -10.86 2.07
C GLY A 20 13.60 -12.25 2.62
N GLN A 21 14.17 -12.33 3.83
CA GLN A 21 14.49 -13.59 4.50
C GLN A 21 13.27 -14.12 5.27
N ILE A 22 12.22 -14.44 4.52
CA ILE A 22 10.88 -14.72 5.07
C ILE A 22 10.86 -15.93 5.98
N GLU A 23 11.42 -17.05 5.53
CA GLU A 23 11.37 -18.31 6.25
C GLU A 23 12.14 -18.23 7.59
N SER A 24 13.31 -17.58 7.59
CA SER A 24 14.10 -17.36 8.82
C SER A 24 13.40 -16.40 9.78
N GLY A 25 12.87 -15.27 9.27
CA GLY A 25 12.17 -14.30 10.09
C GLY A 25 10.91 -14.87 10.73
N LEU A 26 10.13 -15.67 9.99
CA LEU A 26 8.93 -16.34 10.52
C LEU A 26 9.27 -17.37 11.61
N ALA A 27 10.34 -18.15 11.43
CA ALA A 27 10.80 -19.09 12.45
C ALA A 27 11.19 -18.37 13.74
N GLN A 28 11.91 -17.24 13.64
CA GLN A 28 12.27 -16.42 14.81
C GLN A 28 11.05 -15.76 15.45
N LEU A 29 10.09 -15.29 14.65
CA LEU A 29 8.85 -14.66 15.14
C LEU A 29 8.00 -15.64 15.95
N ALA A 30 7.99 -16.92 15.58
CA ALA A 30 7.24 -17.97 16.28
C ALA A 30 7.72 -18.20 17.72
N GLU A 31 8.99 -17.92 18.01
CA GLU A 31 9.58 -18.08 19.35
C GLU A 31 9.23 -16.92 20.31
N ILE A 32 8.72 -15.80 19.79
CA ILE A 32 8.28 -14.66 20.60
C ILE A 32 6.92 -14.98 21.22
N LYS A 33 6.82 -15.03 22.56
CA LYS A 33 5.57 -15.37 23.27
C LYS A 33 4.63 -14.17 23.52
N GLU A 34 5.16 -12.95 23.44
CA GLU A 34 4.44 -11.71 23.71
C GLU A 34 4.10 -10.99 22.39
N PHE A 35 3.44 -9.81 22.47
CA PHE A 35 3.13 -8.96 21.31
C PHE A 35 2.21 -9.62 20.27
N GLU A 36 1.20 -10.38 20.73
CA GLU A 36 0.30 -11.12 19.85
C GLU A 36 -0.39 -10.26 18.77
N PRO A 37 -0.93 -9.05 19.05
CA PRO A 37 -1.49 -8.21 18.00
C PRO A 37 -0.46 -7.79 16.93
N GLN A 38 0.77 -7.48 17.34
CA GLN A 38 1.86 -7.09 16.44
C GLN A 38 2.39 -8.28 15.62
N LYS A 39 2.42 -9.47 16.21
CA LYS A 39 2.73 -10.69 15.45
C LYS A 39 1.62 -11.02 14.47
N ALA A 40 0.37 -10.89 14.89
CA ALA A 40 -0.80 -11.17 14.06
C ALA A 40 -0.82 -10.26 12.82
N ILE A 41 -0.61 -8.95 12.96
CA ILE A 41 -0.61 -8.05 11.79
C ILE A 41 0.51 -8.40 10.79
N VAL A 42 1.71 -8.73 11.28
CA VAL A 42 2.84 -9.19 10.44
C VAL A 42 2.51 -10.49 9.71
N LEU A 43 1.86 -11.44 10.41
CA LEU A 43 1.39 -12.68 9.81
C LEU A 43 0.26 -12.44 8.81
N ALA A 44 -0.58 -11.42 8.99
CA ALA A 44 -1.59 -11.04 8.01
C ALA A 44 -0.93 -10.57 6.71
N GLU A 45 0.05 -9.66 6.78
CA GLU A 45 0.81 -9.18 5.62
C GLU A 45 1.46 -10.35 4.87
N PHE A 46 2.16 -11.24 5.58
CA PHE A 46 2.72 -12.46 4.99
C PHE A 46 1.66 -13.26 4.24
N ASN A 47 0.52 -13.55 4.87
CA ASN A 47 -0.52 -14.38 4.28
C ASN A 47 -1.22 -13.72 3.09
N TYR A 48 -1.39 -12.39 3.08
CA TYR A 48 -1.92 -11.66 1.92
C TYR A 48 -1.01 -11.83 0.69
N PHE A 49 0.30 -11.70 0.89
CA PHE A 49 1.28 -11.88 -0.18
C PHE A 49 1.51 -13.35 -0.55
N SER A 50 1.27 -14.31 0.35
CA SER A 50 1.23 -15.74 0.03
C SER A 50 -0.11 -16.23 -0.53
N SER A 51 -1.08 -15.33 -0.74
CA SER A 51 -2.44 -15.67 -1.20
C SER A 51 -3.24 -16.59 -0.27
N ASN A 52 -2.87 -16.67 1.00
CA ASN A 52 -3.58 -17.40 2.05
C ASN A 52 -4.65 -16.51 2.70
N TYR A 53 -5.62 -16.06 1.90
CA TYR A 53 -6.58 -15.02 2.30
C TYR A 53 -7.37 -15.34 3.57
N GLU A 54 -7.77 -16.59 3.76
CA GLU A 54 -8.47 -17.02 4.97
C GLU A 54 -7.63 -16.80 6.24
N LEU A 55 -6.36 -17.21 6.22
CA LEU A 55 -5.44 -16.98 7.34
C LEU A 55 -5.10 -15.50 7.51
N ALA A 56 -4.96 -14.76 6.41
CA ALA A 56 -4.73 -13.33 6.44
C ALA A 56 -5.87 -12.61 7.19
N MET A 57 -7.12 -12.93 6.84
CA MET A 57 -8.31 -12.38 7.50
C MET A 57 -8.40 -12.76 8.98
N VAL A 58 -8.09 -14.01 9.35
CA VAL A 58 -8.01 -14.43 10.77
C VAL A 58 -7.00 -13.61 11.55
N ASN A 59 -5.84 -13.33 10.94
CA ASN A 59 -4.77 -12.58 11.59
C ASN A 59 -5.14 -11.09 11.74
N ASP A 60 -5.74 -10.48 10.72
CA ASP A 60 -6.26 -9.11 10.77
C ASP A 60 -7.31 -8.96 11.87
N GLU A 61 -8.26 -9.89 11.99
CA GLU A 61 -9.29 -9.86 13.03
C GLU A 61 -8.71 -9.90 14.45
N LYS A 62 -7.57 -10.57 14.65
CA LYS A 62 -6.86 -10.61 15.93
C LYS A 62 -6.06 -9.35 16.22
N ALA A 63 -5.65 -8.62 15.18
CA ALA A 63 -4.73 -7.49 15.31
C ALA A 63 -5.43 -6.14 15.29
N LEU A 64 -6.33 -5.93 14.32
CA LEU A 64 -6.88 -4.62 13.99
C LEU A 64 -7.74 -4.03 15.12
N LEU A 65 -8.36 -4.85 15.97
CA LEU A 65 -9.09 -4.35 17.15
C LEU A 65 -8.19 -3.57 18.12
N PHE A 66 -6.86 -3.79 18.05
CA PHE A 66 -5.83 -3.15 18.85
C PHE A 66 -5.07 -2.05 18.11
N ASP A 67 -5.64 -1.44 17.06
CA ASP A 67 -4.94 -0.43 16.25
C ASP A 67 -4.41 0.78 17.05
N GLU A 68 -4.98 1.07 18.23
CA GLU A 68 -4.46 2.11 19.12
C GLU A 68 -3.09 1.79 19.75
N GLN A 69 -2.61 0.55 19.63
CA GLN A 69 -1.27 0.16 20.06
C GLN A 69 -0.19 0.58 19.06
N TRP A 70 -0.57 1.11 17.90
CA TRP A 70 0.31 1.49 16.80
C TRP A 70 0.41 3.01 16.71
N TYR A 71 1.57 3.52 16.33
CA TYR A 71 1.74 4.95 16.09
C TYR A 71 1.11 5.38 14.76
N ALA A 72 1.18 4.51 13.74
CA ALA A 72 0.86 4.88 12.37
C ALA A 72 -0.56 4.45 11.96
N GLY A 73 -1.41 5.44 11.64
CA GLY A 73 -2.80 5.20 11.23
C GLY A 73 -2.98 4.60 9.83
N ASN A 74 -1.95 4.60 8.98
CA ASN A 74 -2.03 4.03 7.64
C ASN A 74 -2.19 2.50 7.66
N ILE A 75 -1.68 1.82 8.68
CA ILE A 75 -1.74 0.35 8.80
C ILE A 75 -3.20 -0.12 8.77
N LEU A 76 -4.07 0.51 9.55
CA LEU A 76 -5.49 0.19 9.57
C LEU A 76 -6.14 0.34 8.19
N SER A 77 -5.87 1.47 7.52
CA SER A 77 -6.39 1.77 6.18
C SER A 77 -5.95 0.72 5.17
N GLU A 78 -4.65 0.49 5.06
CA GLU A 78 -4.05 -0.45 4.10
C GLU A 78 -4.57 -1.88 4.31
N HIS A 79 -4.69 -2.32 5.57
CA HIS A 79 -5.24 -3.64 5.89
C HIS A 79 -6.74 -3.73 5.62
N PHE A 80 -7.54 -2.67 5.84
CA PHE A 80 -8.96 -2.71 5.49
C PHE A 80 -9.19 -2.89 3.99
N PHE A 81 -8.35 -2.29 3.13
CA PHE A 81 -8.37 -2.57 1.69
C PHE A 81 -8.06 -4.03 1.39
N ALA A 82 -7.00 -4.57 1.99
CA ALA A 82 -6.62 -5.96 1.78
C ALA A 82 -7.68 -6.95 2.27
N TYR A 83 -8.22 -6.72 3.47
CA TYR A 83 -9.25 -7.52 4.09
C TYR A 83 -10.56 -7.50 3.29
N THR A 84 -11.01 -6.33 2.84
CA THR A 84 -12.20 -6.22 1.96
C THR A 84 -11.99 -6.96 0.64
N SER A 85 -10.83 -6.78 0.01
CA SER A 85 -10.49 -7.44 -1.26
C SER A 85 -10.48 -8.95 -1.12
N ALA A 86 -9.79 -9.46 -0.10
CA ALA A 86 -9.75 -10.89 0.24
C ALA A 86 -11.15 -11.46 0.52
N ALA A 87 -11.97 -10.75 1.29
CA ALA A 87 -13.34 -11.18 1.57
C ALA A 87 -14.20 -11.28 0.31
N ILE A 88 -14.01 -10.40 -0.67
CA ILE A 88 -14.71 -10.45 -1.96
C ILE A 88 -14.19 -11.63 -2.79
N ILE A 89 -12.88 -11.77 -2.93
CA ILE A 89 -12.24 -12.81 -3.74
C ILE A 89 -12.55 -14.22 -3.20
N SER A 90 -12.58 -14.38 -1.88
CA SER A 90 -12.81 -15.66 -1.20
C SER A 90 -14.28 -15.91 -0.81
N ASN A 91 -15.22 -15.07 -1.25
CA ASN A 91 -16.66 -15.18 -0.93
C ASN A 91 -16.97 -15.20 0.60
N HIS A 92 -16.24 -14.39 1.36
CA HIS A 92 -16.40 -14.21 2.81
C HIS A 92 -16.95 -12.82 3.18
N GLN A 93 -17.74 -12.20 2.30
CA GLN A 93 -18.28 -10.85 2.51
C GLN A 93 -19.09 -10.71 3.82
N LYS A 94 -19.86 -11.75 4.19
CA LYS A 94 -20.64 -11.75 5.45
C LYS A 94 -19.75 -11.75 6.70
N ARG A 95 -18.62 -12.47 6.66
CA ARG A 95 -17.62 -12.46 7.74
C ARG A 95 -17.04 -11.06 7.88
N ALA A 96 -16.65 -10.46 6.76
CA ALA A 96 -16.10 -9.11 6.77
C ALA A 96 -17.11 -8.06 7.25
N GLU A 97 -18.38 -8.16 6.84
CA GLU A 97 -19.44 -7.30 7.34
C GLU A 97 -19.60 -7.41 8.86
N ASN A 98 -19.56 -8.63 9.41
CA ASN A 98 -19.62 -8.84 10.86
C ASN A 98 -18.40 -8.24 11.56
N PHE A 99 -17.19 -8.48 11.05
CA PHE A 99 -15.96 -7.91 11.61
C PHE A 99 -16.03 -6.38 11.66
N TYR A 100 -16.38 -5.71 10.56
CA TYR A 100 -16.48 -4.25 10.53
C TYR A 100 -17.53 -3.69 11.49
N LYS A 101 -18.67 -4.38 11.66
CA LYS A 101 -19.69 -4.02 12.64
C LYS A 101 -19.18 -4.16 14.07
N THR A 102 -18.48 -5.26 14.38
CA THR A 102 -17.87 -5.50 15.69
C THR A 102 -16.79 -4.47 15.99
N TYR A 103 -15.85 -4.25 15.06
CA TYR A 103 -14.79 -3.24 15.17
C TYR A 103 -15.38 -1.86 15.53
N LEU A 104 -16.39 -1.41 14.78
CA LEU A 104 -16.99 -0.11 15.04
C LEU A 104 -17.76 -0.05 16.38
N ALA A 105 -18.39 -1.16 16.79
CA ALA A 105 -19.06 -1.24 18.09
C ALA A 105 -18.07 -1.16 19.25
N GLU A 106 -16.91 -1.82 19.14
CA GLU A 106 -15.83 -1.73 20.13
C GLU A 106 -15.25 -0.31 20.18
N LYS A 107 -14.93 0.30 19.03
CA LYS A 107 -14.44 1.69 19.01
C LYS A 107 -15.44 2.70 19.57
N LYS A 108 -16.75 2.42 19.49
CA LYS A 108 -17.78 3.26 20.12
C LYS A 108 -17.80 3.13 21.65
N GLN A 109 -17.43 1.96 22.18
CA GLN A 109 -17.37 1.71 23.62
C GLN A 109 -16.09 2.24 24.24
N SER A 110 -15.03 2.40 23.44
CA SER A 110 -13.82 3.11 23.83
C SER A 110 -14.10 4.59 24.06
N ASP A 111 -13.45 5.19 25.06
CA ASP A 111 -13.54 6.62 25.41
C ASP A 111 -12.76 7.50 24.39
N LEU A 112 -13.11 7.36 23.11
CA LEU A 112 -12.49 8.07 21.99
C LEU A 112 -13.17 9.42 21.76
N GLU A 113 -12.37 10.42 21.38
CA GLU A 113 -12.88 11.71 20.90
C GLU A 113 -13.76 11.53 19.65
N ASP A 114 -14.85 12.30 19.56
CA ASP A 114 -15.86 12.17 18.49
C ASP A 114 -15.26 12.21 17.07
N TYR A 115 -14.27 13.07 16.83
CA TYR A 115 -13.65 13.15 15.51
C TYR A 115 -12.88 11.87 15.15
N ARG A 116 -12.23 11.21 16.11
CA ARG A 116 -11.52 9.93 15.88
C ARG A 116 -12.52 8.83 15.55
N PHE A 117 -13.59 8.73 16.34
CA PHE A 117 -14.67 7.78 16.07
C PHE A 117 -15.30 8.01 14.69
N ASN A 118 -15.52 9.27 14.30
CA ASN A 118 -16.05 9.61 12.98
C ASN A 118 -15.12 9.19 11.83
N THR A 119 -13.79 9.26 12.01
CA THR A 119 -12.82 8.74 11.02
C THR A 119 -12.98 7.22 10.83
N TYR A 120 -13.01 6.46 11.93
CA TYR A 120 -13.23 5.00 11.86
C TYR A 120 -14.58 4.65 11.22
N LYS A 121 -15.64 5.36 11.62
CA LYS A 121 -16.99 5.21 11.05
C LYS A 121 -16.98 5.48 9.54
N HIS A 122 -16.29 6.52 9.09
CA HIS A 122 -16.18 6.83 7.67
C HIS A 122 -15.49 5.69 6.90
N GLN A 123 -14.31 5.26 7.33
CA GLN A 123 -13.58 4.15 6.70
C GLN A 123 -14.42 2.88 6.65
N VAL A 124 -14.96 2.43 7.79
CA VAL A 124 -15.84 1.25 7.88
C VAL A 124 -17.04 1.35 6.94
N SER A 125 -17.68 2.53 6.85
CA SER A 125 -18.82 2.72 5.96
C SER A 125 -18.48 2.53 4.47
N GLN A 126 -17.27 2.94 4.06
CA GLN A 126 -16.81 2.75 2.69
C GLN A 126 -16.56 1.27 2.40
N HIS A 127 -15.86 0.55 3.28
CA HIS A 127 -15.63 -0.88 3.09
C HIS A 127 -16.92 -1.71 3.13
N LEU A 128 -17.88 -1.38 4.01
CA LEU A 128 -19.20 -2.00 3.99
C LEU A 128 -19.97 -1.74 2.69
N ALA A 129 -19.84 -0.54 2.11
CA ALA A 129 -20.41 -0.26 0.79
C ALA A 129 -19.72 -1.07 -0.31
N LYS A 130 -18.40 -1.26 -0.23
CA LYS A 130 -17.62 -2.09 -1.15
C LYS A 130 -18.10 -3.53 -1.17
N LEU A 131 -18.28 -4.13 0.01
CA LEU A 131 -18.78 -5.50 0.16
C LEU A 131 -20.18 -5.69 -0.47
N LYS A 132 -20.96 -4.62 -0.60
CA LYS A 132 -22.28 -4.60 -1.26
C LYS A 132 -22.23 -4.31 -2.76
N GLY A 133 -21.03 -4.25 -3.35
CA GLY A 133 -20.83 -4.06 -4.78
C GLY A 133 -20.73 -2.59 -5.22
N LYS A 134 -20.64 -1.62 -4.29
CA LYS A 134 -20.34 -0.24 -4.67
C LYS A 134 -18.95 -0.19 -5.31
N LYS A 135 -18.85 0.33 -6.52
CA LYS A 135 -17.57 0.61 -7.19
C LYS A 135 -17.04 1.98 -6.73
N ASN A 136 -15.72 2.14 -6.68
CA ASN A 136 -15.02 3.38 -6.39
C ASN A 136 -15.44 4.04 -5.05
N LEU A 137 -14.79 3.67 -3.96
CA LEU A 137 -14.98 4.28 -2.65
C LEU A 137 -14.46 5.72 -2.65
N THR A 138 -14.96 6.54 -1.73
CA THR A 138 -14.42 7.91 -1.57
C THR A 138 -12.99 7.93 -1.01
N ILE A 139 -12.56 6.80 -0.44
CA ILE A 139 -11.21 6.56 0.07
C ILE A 139 -10.31 5.92 -1.00
N ASP A 140 -10.85 5.52 -2.15
CA ASP A 140 -10.04 4.92 -3.22
C ASP A 140 -9.17 6.00 -3.88
N PRO A 141 -7.93 5.67 -4.27
CA PRO A 141 -7.14 6.53 -5.15
C PRO A 141 -7.90 6.86 -6.44
N ALA A 142 -7.71 8.08 -6.94
CA ALA A 142 -8.34 8.48 -8.19
C ALA A 142 -7.94 7.52 -9.35
N PRO A 143 -8.90 7.11 -10.21
CA PRO A 143 -8.59 6.27 -11.36
C PRO A 143 -7.76 7.07 -12.37
N LEU A 144 -6.65 6.48 -12.83
CA LEU A 144 -5.86 7.02 -13.93
C LEU A 144 -6.49 6.65 -15.28
N LYS A 145 -6.15 7.42 -16.31
CA LYS A 145 -6.67 7.25 -17.68
C LYS A 145 -5.54 7.46 -18.68
N VAL A 146 -5.62 6.79 -19.82
CA VAL A 146 -4.73 7.06 -20.95
C VAL A 146 -5.13 8.38 -21.61
N ILE A 147 -4.17 9.29 -21.73
CA ILE A 147 -4.33 10.62 -22.31
C ILE A 147 -3.42 10.71 -23.54
N LYS A 148 -4.01 10.73 -24.74
CA LYS A 148 -3.25 10.84 -26.00
C LYS A 148 -2.99 12.28 -26.44
N ASN A 149 -3.93 13.19 -26.18
CA ASN A 149 -3.80 14.61 -26.54
C ASN A 149 -3.59 15.47 -25.28
N GLY A 150 -2.70 15.01 -24.41
CA GLY A 150 -2.36 15.68 -23.16
C GLY A 150 -1.34 16.79 -23.37
N LYS A 151 -0.97 17.45 -22.27
CA LYS A 151 0.09 18.45 -22.30
C LYS A 151 1.43 17.81 -22.69
N GLU A 152 2.14 18.42 -23.63
CA GLU A 152 3.47 17.97 -24.04
C GLU A 152 4.55 18.37 -23.04
N MET A 153 5.69 17.67 -23.08
CA MET A 153 6.88 17.95 -22.26
C MET A 153 7.29 19.43 -22.26
N THR A 154 7.20 20.13 -23.40
CA THR A 154 7.55 21.56 -23.51
C THR A 154 6.74 22.43 -22.55
N GLY A 155 5.46 22.11 -22.37
CA GLY A 155 4.57 22.80 -21.42
C GLY A 155 4.96 22.53 -19.97
N PHE A 156 5.40 21.32 -19.62
CA PHE A 156 5.88 20.98 -18.29
C PHE A 156 7.22 21.64 -17.98
N ILE A 157 8.13 21.70 -18.94
CA ILE A 157 9.40 22.43 -18.81
C ILE A 157 9.14 23.92 -18.54
N ALA A 158 8.19 24.53 -19.25
CA ALA A 158 7.80 25.93 -19.01
C ALA A 158 7.24 26.13 -17.60
N GLN A 159 6.40 25.20 -17.12
CA GLN A 159 5.86 25.21 -15.75
C GLN A 159 6.97 25.05 -14.70
N LEU A 160 7.91 24.14 -14.91
CA LEU A 160 9.06 23.93 -14.02
C LEU A 160 9.90 25.21 -13.91
N LYS A 161 10.24 25.83 -15.05
CA LYS A 161 10.98 27.10 -15.08
C LYS A 161 10.25 28.21 -14.34
N LYS A 162 8.92 28.28 -14.44
CA LYS A 162 8.10 29.30 -13.77
C LYS A 162 8.04 29.11 -12.25
N TYR A 163 7.76 27.90 -11.77
CA TYR A 163 7.43 27.66 -10.35
C TYR A 163 8.61 27.09 -9.54
N LYS A 164 9.58 26.45 -10.18
CA LYS A 164 10.77 25.85 -9.55
C LYS A 164 12.02 26.10 -10.42
N PRO A 165 12.43 27.37 -10.64
CA PRO A 165 13.52 27.71 -11.57
C PRO A 165 14.90 27.11 -11.23
N LYS A 166 15.09 26.60 -10.01
CA LYS A 166 16.32 25.91 -9.58
C LYS A 166 16.37 24.44 -9.98
N LEU A 167 15.25 23.86 -10.41
CA LEU A 167 15.18 22.47 -10.88
C LEU A 167 15.29 22.44 -12.39
N THR A 168 15.91 21.39 -12.91
CA THR A 168 16.04 21.14 -14.34
C THR A 168 15.35 19.83 -14.70
N HIS A 169 14.64 19.80 -15.83
CA HIS A 169 13.89 18.63 -16.30
C HIS A 169 14.77 17.41 -16.66
N ASP A 170 16.08 17.62 -16.79
CA ASP A 170 17.07 16.60 -17.09
C ASP A 170 17.72 16.02 -15.81
N SER A 171 17.20 16.36 -14.63
CA SER A 171 17.67 15.87 -13.33
C SER A 171 16.63 15.00 -12.63
N VAL A 172 17.08 14.08 -11.76
CA VAL A 172 16.18 13.24 -10.93
C VAL A 172 15.20 14.09 -10.12
N LYS A 173 15.68 15.16 -9.46
CA LYS A 173 14.80 16.05 -8.69
C LYS A 173 13.78 16.79 -9.55
N GLY A 174 14.14 17.14 -10.78
CA GLY A 174 13.20 17.69 -11.75
C GLY A 174 12.16 16.66 -12.17
N ALA A 175 12.59 15.41 -12.42
CA ALA A 175 11.70 14.31 -12.75
C ALA A 175 10.71 14.00 -11.61
N GLU A 176 11.19 13.91 -10.36
CA GLU A 176 10.34 13.70 -9.19
C GLU A 176 9.26 14.76 -9.05
N TYR A 177 9.59 16.02 -9.37
CA TYR A 177 8.62 17.12 -9.33
C TYR A 177 7.63 17.05 -10.50
N LEU A 178 8.09 16.73 -11.71
CA LEU A 178 7.28 16.78 -12.92
C LEU A 178 6.35 15.58 -13.06
N LEU A 179 6.80 14.38 -12.69
CA LEU A 179 6.12 13.12 -13.00
C LEU A 179 4.69 13.06 -12.47
N GLY A 180 4.43 13.58 -11.26
CA GLY A 180 3.06 13.65 -10.71
C GLY A 180 2.10 14.38 -11.66
N PHE A 181 2.48 15.59 -12.12
CA PHE A 181 1.66 16.35 -13.07
C PHE A 181 1.57 15.69 -14.45
N MET A 182 2.67 15.07 -14.89
CA MET A 182 2.75 14.40 -16.18
C MET A 182 1.83 13.18 -16.25
N PHE A 183 1.68 12.42 -15.16
CA PHE A 183 0.77 11.28 -15.11
C PHE A 183 -0.71 11.69 -15.09
N GLU A 184 -1.02 12.89 -14.61
CA GLU A 184 -2.41 13.39 -14.52
C GLU A 184 -2.87 14.15 -15.76
N GLU A 185 -1.99 14.96 -16.36
CA GLU A 185 -2.37 15.91 -17.43
C GLU A 185 -1.59 15.71 -18.75
N GLY A 186 -0.49 14.94 -18.70
CA GLY A 186 0.43 14.79 -19.82
C GLY A 186 -0.01 13.76 -20.86
N ASN A 187 0.62 13.78 -22.03
CA ASN A 187 0.54 12.64 -22.94
C ASN A 187 1.11 11.39 -22.25
N THR A 188 0.33 10.32 -22.14
CA THR A 188 0.72 9.11 -21.38
C THR A 188 2.00 8.47 -21.91
N ASP A 189 2.18 8.41 -23.23
CA ASP A 189 3.34 7.76 -23.83
C ASP A 189 4.63 8.56 -23.54
N GLU A 190 4.55 9.90 -23.62
CA GLU A 190 5.65 10.80 -23.23
C GLU A 190 5.96 10.71 -21.73
N SER A 191 4.93 10.70 -20.88
CA SER A 191 5.08 10.61 -19.43
C SER A 191 5.73 9.30 -18.99
N LEU A 192 5.33 8.17 -19.59
CA LEU A 192 5.93 6.87 -19.32
C LEU A 192 7.37 6.81 -19.83
N ALA A 193 7.65 7.30 -21.03
CA ALA A 193 9.03 7.37 -21.56
C ALA A 193 9.95 8.23 -20.67
N TYR A 194 9.42 9.33 -20.14
CA TYR A 194 10.15 10.19 -19.21
C TYR A 194 10.39 9.50 -17.86
N TYR A 195 9.39 8.77 -17.33
CA TYR A 195 9.55 7.94 -16.14
C TYR A 195 10.66 6.89 -16.33
N GLU A 196 10.64 6.14 -17.43
CA GLU A 196 11.61 5.07 -17.70
C GLU A 196 13.05 5.56 -17.65
N LYS A 197 13.31 6.81 -18.07
CA LYS A 197 14.65 7.42 -18.02
C LYS A 197 15.23 7.53 -16.60
N TYR A 198 14.38 7.73 -15.59
CA TYR A 198 14.82 7.96 -14.20
C TYR A 198 14.38 6.85 -13.24
N ALA A 199 13.68 5.82 -13.72
CA ALA A 199 12.95 4.87 -12.89
C ALA A 199 13.78 4.15 -11.82
N GLU A 200 15.10 4.04 -11.97
CA GLU A 200 15.98 3.42 -10.98
C GLU A 200 16.47 4.38 -9.89
N GLU A 201 16.37 5.70 -10.13
CA GLU A 201 16.89 6.76 -9.25
C GLU A 201 15.79 7.48 -8.47
N LEU A 202 14.52 7.32 -8.86
CA LEU A 202 13.39 7.96 -8.19
C LEU A 202 13.23 7.42 -6.76
N THR A 203 12.94 8.32 -5.82
CA THR A 203 12.70 7.98 -4.40
C THR A 203 11.25 8.18 -3.98
N ASN A 204 10.42 8.76 -4.85
CA ASN A 204 8.99 8.91 -4.60
C ASN A 204 8.20 7.67 -5.05
N GLY A 205 7.65 6.93 -4.09
CA GLY A 205 6.84 5.73 -4.35
C GLY A 205 5.60 5.97 -5.22
N ASP A 206 4.97 7.15 -5.14
CA ASP A 206 3.78 7.46 -5.95
C ASP A 206 4.10 7.49 -7.44
N ASN A 207 5.32 7.90 -7.82
CA ASN A 207 5.74 7.92 -9.22
C ASN A 207 5.76 6.49 -9.80
N HIS A 208 6.25 5.52 -9.04
CA HIS A 208 6.27 4.12 -9.45
C HIS A 208 4.88 3.51 -9.51
N LEU A 209 4.02 3.81 -8.52
CA LEU A 209 2.64 3.32 -8.49
C LEU A 209 1.82 3.88 -9.66
N HIS A 210 1.92 5.18 -9.94
CA HIS A 210 1.26 5.79 -11.10
C HIS A 210 1.77 5.24 -12.43
N ALA A 211 3.09 5.07 -12.58
CA ALA A 211 3.67 4.44 -13.76
C ALA A 211 3.16 3.01 -13.94
N ALA A 212 3.12 2.20 -12.87
CA ALA A 212 2.63 0.82 -12.93
C ALA A 212 1.18 0.76 -13.43
N ARG A 213 0.31 1.61 -12.89
CA ARG A 213 -1.11 1.71 -13.28
C ARG A 213 -1.26 2.13 -14.75
N LEU A 214 -0.48 3.11 -15.20
CA LEU A 214 -0.52 3.58 -16.60
C LEU A 214 0.05 2.55 -17.58
N PHE A 215 1.15 1.87 -17.25
CA PHE A 215 1.67 0.76 -18.06
C PHE A 215 0.64 -0.36 -18.21
N LEU A 216 -0.09 -0.67 -17.13
CA LEU A 216 -1.14 -1.67 -17.19
C LEU A 216 -2.28 -1.24 -18.11
N LEU A 217 -2.70 0.03 -18.05
CA LEU A 217 -3.72 0.59 -18.95
C LEU A 217 -3.28 0.63 -20.42
N THR A 218 -1.97 0.70 -20.71
CA THR A 218 -1.42 0.62 -22.07
C THR A 218 -1.06 -0.80 -22.52
N GLY A 219 -1.29 -1.81 -21.68
CA GLY A 219 -1.03 -3.22 -22.00
C GLY A 219 0.43 -3.69 -21.76
N GLU A 220 1.28 -2.84 -21.19
CA GLU A 220 2.70 -3.09 -20.94
C GLU A 220 2.93 -3.82 -19.60
N LEU A 221 2.44 -5.05 -19.51
CA LEU A 221 2.36 -5.85 -18.27
C LEU A 221 3.69 -5.96 -17.51
N GLU A 222 4.80 -6.27 -18.19
CA GLU A 222 6.10 -6.43 -17.52
C GLU A 222 6.72 -5.09 -17.10
N LYS A 223 6.44 -3.99 -17.82
CA LYS A 223 6.83 -2.65 -17.36
C LYS A 223 6.05 -2.26 -16.12
N ALA A 224 4.77 -2.61 -16.04
CA ALA A 224 3.96 -2.39 -14.85
C ALA A 224 4.53 -3.13 -13.62
N LYS A 225 4.88 -4.42 -13.77
CA LYS A 225 5.56 -5.18 -12.71
C LYS A 225 6.92 -4.60 -12.35
N THR A 226 7.69 -4.15 -13.33
CA THR A 226 9.01 -3.52 -13.09
C THR A 226 8.88 -2.23 -12.28
N ALA A 227 7.86 -1.41 -12.57
CA ALA A 227 7.56 -0.23 -11.76
C ALA A 227 7.19 -0.61 -10.31
N ILE A 228 6.39 -1.66 -10.10
CA ILE A 228 6.09 -2.18 -8.74
C ILE A 228 7.37 -2.68 -8.05
N ARG A 229 8.28 -3.37 -8.75
CA ARG A 229 9.56 -3.80 -8.16
C ARG A 229 10.38 -2.60 -7.69
N ASN A 230 10.44 -1.52 -8.47
CA ASN A 230 11.15 -0.31 -8.08
C ASN A 230 10.48 0.35 -6.87
N TYR A 231 9.15 0.44 -6.85
CA TYR A 231 8.39 0.87 -5.68
C TYR A 231 8.76 0.08 -4.42
N VAL A 232 8.77 -1.26 -4.50
CA VAL A 232 9.05 -2.12 -3.33
C VAL A 232 10.48 -1.94 -2.82
N LYS A 233 11.47 -1.77 -3.70
CA LYS A 233 12.88 -1.56 -3.32
C LYS A 233 13.08 -0.27 -2.52
N ILE A 234 12.36 0.79 -2.89
CA ILE A 234 12.45 2.09 -2.21
C ILE A 234 11.43 2.25 -1.07
N TRP A 235 10.46 1.34 -0.97
CA TRP A 235 9.43 1.40 0.05
C TRP A 235 10.05 1.28 1.44
N TYR A 236 9.60 2.17 2.32
CA TYR A 236 10.04 2.26 3.69
C TYR A 236 8.83 2.15 4.63
N PRO A 237 8.89 1.31 5.67
CA PRO A 237 7.79 1.15 6.61
C PRO A 237 7.58 2.42 7.45
N VAL A 238 6.33 2.82 7.65
CA VAL A 238 6.01 3.91 8.61
C VAL A 238 6.14 3.41 10.04
N GLU A 239 5.91 2.11 10.26
CA GLU A 239 6.07 1.46 11.56
C GLU A 239 6.72 0.08 11.46
N TYR A 240 7.39 -0.35 12.53
CA TYR A 240 8.17 -1.60 12.54
C TYR A 240 7.36 -2.84 12.13
N ILE A 241 6.08 -2.90 12.46
CA ILE A 241 5.19 -4.04 12.16
C ILE A 241 4.83 -4.18 10.68
N GLN A 242 5.20 -3.22 9.83
CA GLN A 242 5.05 -3.35 8.38
C GLN A 242 6.28 -4.03 7.75
N ILE A 243 6.06 -5.16 7.08
CA ILE A 243 7.12 -5.96 6.43
C ILE A 243 7.06 -5.89 4.89
N THR A 244 5.98 -5.36 4.33
CA THR A 244 5.74 -5.29 2.89
C THR A 244 4.68 -4.22 2.57
N PRO A 245 4.67 -3.60 1.37
CA PRO A 245 3.74 -2.50 1.08
C PRO A 245 2.29 -2.95 0.88
N MET A 246 1.52 -2.98 1.96
CA MET A 246 0.08 -3.28 1.97
C MET A 246 -0.75 -2.23 1.21
N ARG A 247 -0.21 -1.03 1.00
CA ARG A 247 -0.78 -0.01 0.11
C ARG A 247 -1.10 -0.51 -1.32
N LEU A 248 -0.47 -1.59 -1.80
CA LEU A 248 -0.80 -2.17 -3.11
C LEU A 248 -2.28 -2.61 -3.23
N TRP A 249 -2.96 -2.87 -2.10
CA TRP A 249 -4.38 -3.22 -2.08
C TRP A 249 -5.31 -2.01 -2.24
N GLU A 250 -4.79 -0.79 -2.16
CA GLU A 250 -5.59 0.41 -2.46
C GLU A 250 -5.86 0.54 -3.97
N PHE A 251 -5.01 -0.05 -4.81
CA PHE A 251 -5.03 0.10 -6.26
C PHE A 251 -5.62 -1.14 -6.93
N GLU A 252 -6.95 -1.22 -6.99
CA GLU A 252 -7.65 -2.37 -7.60
C GLU A 252 -7.32 -2.59 -9.07
N ASP A 253 -6.95 -1.52 -9.77
CA ASP A 253 -6.50 -1.61 -11.15
C ASP A 253 -5.21 -2.42 -11.28
N LEU A 254 -4.36 -2.52 -10.24
CA LEU A 254 -3.16 -3.35 -10.22
C LEU A 254 -3.44 -4.84 -9.92
N TYR A 255 -4.63 -5.20 -9.45
CA TYR A 255 -4.94 -6.59 -9.07
C TYR A 255 -4.69 -7.63 -10.16
N PRO A 256 -4.97 -7.37 -11.46
CA PRO A 256 -4.71 -8.33 -12.53
C PRO A 256 -3.24 -8.77 -12.65
N ILE A 257 -2.29 -7.94 -12.20
CA ILE A 257 -0.87 -8.28 -12.24
C ILE A 257 -0.31 -8.77 -10.89
N LEU A 258 -1.06 -8.62 -9.80
CA LEU A 258 -0.72 -9.17 -8.47
C LEU A 258 -1.07 -10.66 -8.39
N THR A 259 -0.49 -11.46 -9.29
CA THR A 259 -0.61 -12.93 -9.26
C THR A 259 0.01 -13.51 -7.99
N LYS A 260 -0.27 -14.78 -7.70
CA LYS A 260 0.34 -15.46 -6.55
C LYS A 260 1.87 -15.39 -6.62
N GLU A 261 2.44 -15.69 -7.77
CA GLU A 261 3.88 -15.69 -8.02
C GLU A 261 4.47 -14.30 -7.83
N PHE A 262 3.80 -13.26 -8.36
CA PHE A 262 4.32 -11.90 -8.25
C PHE A 262 4.22 -11.34 -6.82
N LYS A 263 3.17 -11.70 -6.06
CA LYS A 263 3.10 -11.36 -4.64
C LYS A 263 4.18 -12.08 -3.82
N GLU A 264 4.44 -13.36 -4.09
CA GLU A 264 5.53 -14.10 -3.47
C GLU A 264 6.91 -13.52 -3.82
N GLU A 265 7.07 -12.98 -5.03
CA GLU A 265 8.24 -12.23 -5.45
C GLU A 265 8.39 -10.93 -4.63
N ILE A 266 7.34 -10.09 -4.58
CA ILE A 266 7.34 -8.81 -3.82
C ILE A 266 7.73 -9.02 -2.37
N LEU A 267 7.21 -10.09 -1.75
CA LEU A 267 7.52 -10.43 -0.37
C LEU A 267 9.04 -10.66 -0.16
N ARG A 268 9.73 -11.21 -1.16
CA ARG A 268 11.17 -11.56 -1.12
C ARG A 268 12.10 -10.47 -1.63
N ILE A 269 11.59 -9.43 -2.28
CA ILE A 269 12.40 -8.27 -2.65
C ILE A 269 12.85 -7.58 -1.36
N PRO A 270 14.16 -7.33 -1.16
CA PRO A 270 14.64 -6.53 -0.05
C PRO A 270 14.11 -5.10 -0.14
N LYS A 271 13.50 -4.62 0.94
CA LYS A 271 12.96 -3.26 1.05
C LYS A 271 14.02 -2.28 1.53
N ALA A 272 13.72 -0.97 1.47
CA ALA A 272 14.64 0.05 1.94
C ALA A 272 14.95 -0.16 3.43
N ARG A 273 16.23 -0.02 3.79
CA ARG A 273 16.68 -0.14 5.19
C ARG A 273 16.57 1.21 5.90
N SER A 274 16.28 1.15 7.20
CA SER A 274 16.29 2.28 8.14
C SER A 274 17.70 2.69 8.54
#